data_AF-A0A934K2K6-F1
#
_entry.id   AF-A0A934K2K6-F1
#
_cell.length_a   1.000
_cell.length_b   1.000
_cell.length_c   1.000
_cell.angle_alpha   90.00
_cell.angle_beta   90.00
_cell.angle_gamma   90.00
#
_symmetry.space_group_name_H-M   'P 1'
#
loop_
_entity.id
_entity.type
_entity.pdbx_description
1 polymer ?
#
loop_
_entity_poly.entity_id
_entity_poly.type
_entity_poly.pdbx_seq_one_letter_code
_entity_poly.pdbx_strand_id
1 'polypeptide(L)' 'MKMLKVRRVGNSNMVALPKEWEADGFGAGDYVLAERDEAGEVRILRAGDVPARIDAIAGEMVTRHAEALQILAEHDAARG' A
#
# COMPACT_ATOMS: atom_id res chain seq x y z
N MET A 1 6.73 4.65 -16.27
CA MET A 1 5.31 5.09 -16.20
C MET A 1 4.64 4.83 -17.54
N LYS A 2 3.39 4.34 -17.57
CA LYS A 2 2.62 4.11 -18.80
C LYS A 2 1.23 4.71 -18.66
N MET A 3 0.72 5.33 -19.72
CA MET A 3 -0.65 5.85 -19.76
C MET A 3 -1.61 4.69 -20.02
N LEU A 4 -2.58 4.47 -19.14
CA LEU A 4 -3.60 3.44 -19.28
C LEU A 4 -4.98 4.09 -19.48
N LYS A 5 -5.80 3.49 -20.35
CA LYS A 5 -7.16 3.96 -20.60
C LYS A 5 -8.13 3.28 -19.63
N VAL A 6 -8.85 4.09 -18.86
CA VAL A 6 -10.01 3.62 -18.08
C VAL A 6 -11.17 3.34 -19.04
N ARG A 7 -11.85 2.20 -18.86
CA ARG A 7 -13.01 1.76 -19.65
C ARG A 7 -14.15 1.34 -18.74
N ARG A 8 -15.38 1.37 -19.25
CA ARG A 8 -16.58 0.89 -18.56
C ARG A 8 -16.81 -0.59 -18.88
N VAL A 9 -17.00 -1.41 -17.85
CA VAL A 9 -17.40 -2.82 -17.96
C VAL A 9 -18.56 -3.05 -16.99
N GLY A 10 -19.77 -3.25 -17.54
CA GLY A 10 -21.00 -3.23 -16.74
C GLY A 10 -21.15 -1.91 -15.99
N ASN A 11 -21.35 -1.97 -14.67
CA ASN A 11 -21.44 -0.78 -13.82
C ASN A 11 -20.07 -0.28 -13.30
N SER A 12 -18.98 -0.99 -13.59
CA SER A 12 -17.65 -0.73 -13.00
C SER A 12 -16.67 -0.10 -13.98
N ASN A 13 -15.73 0.67 -13.47
CA ASN A 13 -14.57 1.13 -14.24
C ASN A 13 -13.45 0.09 -14.17
N MET A 14 -12.75 -0.11 -15.28
CA MET A 14 -11.65 -1.05 -15.43
C MET A 14 -10.45 -0.39 -16.10
N VAL A 15 -9.25 -0.73 -15.63
CA VAL A 15 -7.98 -0.48 -16.31
C VAL A 15 -7.38 -1.82 -16.74
N ALA A 16 -6.93 -1.91 -17.99
CA ALA A 16 -6.20 -3.08 -18.45
C ALA A 16 -4.74 -2.92 -18.02
N LEU A 17 -4.25 -3.86 -17.22
CA LEU A 17 -2.85 -3.89 -16.83
C LEU A 17 -2.00 -4.38 -18.02
N PRO A 18 -0.78 -3.83 -18.21
CA PRO A 18 0.14 -4.33 -19.23
C PRO A 18 0.47 -5.81 -19.03
N LYS A 19 0.56 -6.58 -20.12
CA LYS A 19 0.80 -8.04 -20.08
C LYS A 19 2.12 -8.38 -19.38
N GLU A 20 3.13 -7.54 -19.52
CA GLU A 20 4.43 -7.75 -18.88
C GLU A 20 4.36 -7.76 -17.34
N TRP A 21 3.29 -7.22 -16.73
CA TRP A 21 3.10 -7.26 -15.28
C TRP A 21 2.53 -8.60 -14.79
N GLU A 22 2.07 -9.47 -15.70
CA GLU A 22 1.60 -10.81 -15.32
C GLU A 22 2.70 -11.61 -14.61
N ALA A 23 3.94 -11.52 -15.10
CA ALA A 23 5.10 -12.19 -14.49
C ALA A 23 5.40 -11.72 -13.06
N ASP A 24 4.96 -10.51 -12.73
CA ASP A 24 5.12 -9.94 -11.40
C ASP A 24 3.99 -10.37 -10.45
N GLY A 25 2.92 -11.03 -10.92
CA GLY A 25 1.77 -11.45 -10.10
C GLY A 25 0.54 -10.54 -10.25
N PHE A 26 0.40 -9.90 -11.42
CA PHE A 26 -0.81 -9.19 -11.85
C PHE A 26 -1.56 -9.96 -12.95
N GLY A 27 -1.48 -11.29 -12.91
CA GLY A 27 -2.13 -12.18 -13.85
C GLY A 27 -3.63 -12.32 -13.63
N ALA A 28 -4.30 -12.95 -14.59
CA ALA A 28 -5.70 -13.29 -14.45
C ALA A 28 -5.92 -14.29 -13.29
N GLY A 29 -6.77 -13.94 -12.34
CA GLY A 29 -7.06 -14.75 -11.14
C GLY A 29 -6.25 -14.36 -9.91
N ASP A 30 -5.22 -13.53 -10.06
CA ASP A 30 -4.46 -13.01 -8.93
C ASP A 30 -5.28 -11.98 -8.14
N TYR A 31 -5.12 -11.99 -6.82
CA TYR A 31 -5.71 -11.00 -5.94
C TYR A 31 -4.76 -9.83 -5.75
N VAL A 32 -5.31 -8.62 -5.90
CA VAL A 32 -4.59 -7.37 -5.70
C VAL A 32 -5.34 -6.48 -4.71
N LEU A 33 -4.58 -5.73 -3.93
CA LEU A 33 -5.08 -4.64 -3.11
C LEU A 33 -5.00 -3.34 -3.92
N ALA A 34 -6.10 -2.59 -3.97
CA ALA A 34 -6.12 -1.24 -4.52
C ALA A 34 -6.39 -0.24 -3.38
N GLU A 35 -5.44 0.65 -3.12
CA GLU A 35 -5.56 1.71 -2.13
C GLU A 35 -5.46 3.08 -2.79
N ARG A 36 -6.15 4.07 -2.22
CA ARG A 36 -5.99 5.46 -2.59
C ARG A 36 -5.26 6.18 -1.47
N ASP A 37 -4.14 6.82 -1.78
CA ASP A 37 -3.37 7.56 -0.79
C ASP A 37 -3.93 8.98 -0.56
N GLU A 38 -3.33 9.70 0.39
CA GLU A 38 -3.72 11.07 0.75
C GLU A 38 -3.49 12.08 -0.38
N ALA A 39 -2.55 11.81 -1.30
CA ALA A 39 -2.34 12.61 -2.50
C ALA A 39 -3.38 12.30 -3.59
N GLY A 40 -4.20 11.28 -3.38
CA GLY A 40 -5.26 10.85 -4.27
C GLY A 40 -4.79 9.88 -5.36
N GLU A 41 -3.55 9.41 -5.31
CA GLU A 41 -3.01 8.40 -6.22
C GLU A 41 -3.59 7.03 -5.89
N VAL A 42 -3.79 6.20 -6.93
CA VAL A 42 -4.23 4.81 -6.75
C VAL A 42 -3.02 3.90 -6.86
N ARG A 43 -2.75 3.13 -5.81
CA ARG A 43 -1.70 2.12 -5.78
C ARG A 43 -2.33 0.74 -5.85
N ILE A 44 -1.72 -0.13 -6.65
CA ILE A 44 -2.13 -1.53 -6.77
C ILE A 44 -0.96 -2.38 -6.26
N LEU A 45 -1.23 -3.23 -5.28
CA LEU A 45 -0.26 -4.13 -4.67
C LEU A 45 -0.73 -5.57 -4.81
N ARG A 46 0.20 -6.51 -4.88
CA ARG A 46 -0.14 -7.95 -4.84
C ARG A 46 -0.60 -8.29 -3.43
N ALA A 47 -1.58 -9.20 -3.31
CA ALA A 47 -2.06 -9.62 -1.99
C ALA A 47 -0.93 -10.15 -1.09
N GLY A 48 0.07 -10.83 -1.66
CA GLY A 48 1.25 -11.32 -0.92
C GLY A 48 2.18 -10.24 -0.37
N ASP A 49 2.13 -9.02 -0.91
CA ASP A 49 3.00 -7.91 -0.48
C ASP A 49 2.36 -7.04 0.62
N VAL A 50 1.10 -7.32 0.98
CA VAL A 50 0.37 -6.55 2.00
C VAL A 50 1.11 -6.53 3.36
N PRO A 51 1.67 -7.64 3.87
CA PRO A 51 2.43 -7.60 5.11
C PRO A 51 3.64 -6.65 5.04
N ALA A 52 4.42 -6.73 3.96
CA ALA A 52 5.57 -5.84 3.76
C ALA A 52 5.14 -4.35 3.66
N ARG A 53 3.95 -4.08 3.09
CA ARG A 53 3.39 -2.72 3.07
C ARG A 53 3.03 -2.23 4.46
N ILE A 54 2.44 -3.08 5.30
CA ILE A 54 2.12 -2.75 6.70
C ILE A 54 3.41 -2.42 7.46
N ASP A 55 4.44 -3.25 7.30
CA ASP A 55 5.74 -3.02 7.95
C ASP A 55 6.38 -1.70 7.51
N ALA A 56 6.30 -1.37 6.21
CA ALA A 56 6.78 -0.09 5.70
C ALA A 56 6.03 1.10 6.31
N ILE A 57 4.69 1.03 6.41
CA ILE A 57 3.88 2.07 7.06
C ILE A 57 4.25 2.21 8.53
N ALA A 58 4.41 1.10 9.25
CA ALA A 58 4.82 1.11 10.65
C ALA A 58 6.20 1.75 10.83
N GLY A 59 7.17 1.42 9.96
CA GLY A 59 8.50 2.02 9.97
C GLY A 59 8.48 3.53 9.71
N GLU A 60 7.65 3.99 8.75
CA GLU A 60 7.43 5.41 8.49
C GLU A 60 6.83 6.12 9.72
N MET A 61 5.83 5.52 10.36
CA MET A 61 5.19 6.07 11.57
C MET A 61 6.18 6.19 12.73
N VAL A 62 6.97 5.14 12.98
CA VAL A 62 7.99 5.15 14.04
C VAL A 62 9.01 6.24 13.79
N THR A 63 9.49 6.38 12.55
CA THR A 63 10.45 7.41 12.18
C THR A 63 9.87 8.81 12.35
N ARG A 64 8.64 9.03 11.88
CA ARG A 64 7.94 10.33 11.96
C ARG A 64 7.69 10.76 13.41
N HIS A 65 7.42 9.81 14.30
CA HIS A 65 7.04 10.07 15.68
C HIS A 65 8.11 9.65 16.70
N ALA A 66 9.38 9.57 16.29
CA ALA A 66 10.47 9.07 17.13
C ALA A 66 10.57 9.78 18.49
N GLU A 67 10.46 11.12 18.50
CA GLU A 67 10.51 11.91 19.74
C GLU A 67 9.32 11.61 20.66
N ALA A 68 8.10 11.54 20.10
CA ALA A 68 6.91 11.21 20.88
C ALA A 68 6.99 9.78 21.47
N LEU A 69 7.50 8.83 20.70
CA LEU A 69 7.72 7.45 21.15
C LEU A 69 8.79 7.37 22.25
N GLN A 70 9.84 8.19 22.17
CA GLN A 70 10.86 8.30 23.20
C GLN A 70 10.28 8.81 24.54
N ILE A 71 9.45 9.87 24.49
CA ILE A 71 8.78 10.40 25.69
C ILE A 71 7.87 9.34 26.33
N LEU A 72 7.13 8.58 25.52
CA LEU A 72 6.28 7.48 26.02
C LEU A 72 7.13 6.39 26.68
N ALA A 73 8.26 6.00 26.06
CA ALA A 73 9.16 4.99 26.61
C ALA A 73 9.77 5.41 27.95
N GLU A 74 10.18 6.66 28.09
CA GLU A 74 10.73 7.21 29.35
C GLU A 74 9.68 7.21 30.47
N HIS A 75 8.44 7.57 30.15
CA HIS A 75 7.35 7.58 31.12
C HIS A 75 6.96 6.16 31.56
N ASP A 76 6.94 5.18 30.66
CA ASP A 76 6.67 3.78 31.01
C ASP A 76 7.78 3.18 31.88
N ALA A 77 9.05 3.49 31.58
CA ALA A 77 10.19 3.07 32.39
C ALA A 77 10.19 3.70 33.80
N ALA A 78 9.64 4.90 33.96
CA ALA A 78 9.50 5.54 35.27
C ALA A 78 8.36 4.98 36.13
N ARG A 79 7.50 4.11 35.57
CA ARG A 79 6.32 3.52 36.25
C ARG A 79 6.46 2.02 36.53
N GLY A 80 7.46 1.35 35.96
CA GLY A 80 7.83 -0.05 36.25
C GLY A 80 8.87 -0.15 37.34
#